data_AF-A0A7L2Y0A1-F1
#
_entry.id   AF-A0A7L2Y0A1-F1
#
_cell.length_a   1.000
_cell.length_b   1.000
_cell.length_c   1.000
_cell.angle_alpha   90.00
_cell.angle_beta   90.00
_cell.angle_gamma   90.00
#
_symmetry.space_group_name_H-M   'P 1'
#
loop_
_entity.id
_entity.type
_entity.pdbx_description
1 polymer ?
#
loop_
_entity_poly.entity_id
_entity_poly.type
_entity_poly.pdbx_seq_one_letter_code
_entity_poly.pdbx_strand_id
1 'polypeptide(L)' 'MPLDHRRLCGPEESLPPVLWAATAPEDEEDEEGAVAAPRDPCALRPLFARAGLLSQAQ' A
#
# COMPACT_ATOMS: atom_id res chain seq x y z
N MET A 1 4.67 -19.72 -2.55
CA MET A 1 4.98 -19.93 -3.98
C MET A 1 5.91 -21.14 -4.05
N PRO A 2 5.64 -22.15 -4.89
CA PRO A 2 6.64 -23.18 -5.19
C PRO A 2 7.97 -22.50 -5.51
N LEU A 3 9.11 -23.09 -5.13
CA LEU A 3 10.45 -22.51 -5.32
C LEU A 3 10.57 -21.91 -6.74
N ASP A 4 10.53 -20.58 -6.84
CA ASP A 4 10.64 -19.90 -8.12
C ASP A 4 12.13 -19.81 -8.48
N HIS A 5 12.57 -20.73 -9.34
CA HIS A 5 13.95 -20.79 -9.81
C HIS A 5 14.37 -19.63 -10.71
N ARG A 6 13.45 -18.74 -11.10
CA ARG A 6 13.72 -17.61 -12.00
C ARG A 6 13.86 -16.29 -11.27
N ARG A 7 13.56 -16.25 -9.97
CA ARG A 7 13.62 -15.04 -9.15
C ARG A 7 14.52 -15.26 -7.94
N LEU A 8 15.09 -14.17 -7.46
CA LEU A 8 15.66 -14.14 -6.12
C LEU A 8 14.49 -14.17 -5.14
N CYS A 9 14.22 -15.35 -4.59
CA CYS A 9 13.28 -15.47 -3.48
C CYS A 9 13.97 -14.99 -2.20
N GLY A 10 13.24 -14.22 -1.39
CA GLY A 10 13.65 -13.97 -0.01
C GLY A 10 13.67 -15.28 0.81
N PRO A 11 13.93 -15.19 2.11
CA PRO A 11 13.85 -16.34 3.00
C PRO A 11 12.50 -17.06 2.89
N GLU A 12 12.51 -18.39 3.06
CA GLU A 12 11.29 -19.21 3.05
C GLU A 12 10.27 -18.72 4.08
N GLU A 13 10.77 -18.27 5.23
CA GLU A 13 9.99 -17.70 6.32
C GLU A 13 10.26 -16.19 6.41
N SER A 14 9.37 -15.40 5.82
CA SER A 14 9.32 -13.96 6.05
C SER A 14 7.88 -13.55 6.32
N LEU A 15 7.66 -12.95 7.49
CA LEU A 15 6.35 -12.49 7.96
C LEU A 15 6.36 -10.95 7.96
N PRO A 16 5.27 -10.28 7.53
CA PRO A 16 5.25 -8.83 7.46
C PRO A 16 5.21 -8.21 8.87
N PRO A 17 5.90 -7.07 9.09
CA PRO A 17 6.02 -6.46 10.42
C PRO A 17 4.69 -6.00 11.01
N VAL A 18 3.67 -5.76 10.18
CA VAL A 18 2.31 -5.37 10.58
C VAL A 18 1.67 -6.34 11.58
N LEU A 19 2.07 -7.61 11.56
CA LEU A 19 1.57 -8.62 12.51
C LEU A 19 1.99 -8.35 13.96
N TRP A 20 3.03 -7.54 14.15
CA TRP A 20 3.55 -7.15 15.46
C TRP A 20 3.55 -5.65 15.67
N ALA A 21 3.05 -4.87 14.71
CA ALA A 21 2.76 -3.48 14.96
C ALA A 21 1.71 -3.43 16.06
N ALA A 22 2.04 -2.82 17.20
CA ALA A 22 1.02 -2.33 18.10
C ALA A 22 0.12 -1.44 17.26
N THR A 23 -1.20 -1.62 17.33
CA THR A 23 -2.18 -0.75 16.65
C THR A 23 -1.79 0.70 16.96
N ALA A 24 -1.10 1.35 16.02
CA ALA A 24 -0.71 2.73 16.20
C ALA A 24 -2.02 3.52 16.19
N PRO A 25 -2.28 4.39 17.18
CA PRO A 25 -3.39 5.31 17.09
C PRO A 25 -3.14 6.22 15.89
N GLU A 26 -3.80 5.88 14.78
CA GLU A 26 -4.29 6.78 13.74
C GLU A 26 -3.46 8.07 13.59
N ASP A 27 -2.21 7.96 13.11
CA ASP A 27 -1.53 9.12 12.55
C ASP A 27 -2.30 9.50 11.27
N GLU A 28 -2.83 10.72 11.30
CA GLU A 28 -3.93 11.30 10.53
C GLU A 28 -3.79 11.38 8.99
N GLU A 29 -3.10 10.45 8.31
CA GLU A 29 -3.01 10.48 6.83
C GLU A 29 -3.16 9.13 6.09
N ASP A 30 -3.50 8.01 6.75
CA ASP A 30 -3.91 6.77 6.05
C ASP A 30 -5.20 6.17 6.68
N GLU A 31 -6.33 6.39 6.00
CA GLU A 31 -7.72 6.00 6.31
C GLU A 31 -7.98 4.47 6.34
N GLU A 32 -7.05 3.63 6.81
CA GLU A 32 -7.22 2.17 6.86
C GLU A 32 -6.80 1.61 8.22
N GLY A 33 -7.57 1.95 9.25
CA GLY A 33 -7.36 1.48 10.62
C GLY A 33 -7.97 2.41 11.65
N ALA A 34 -8.24 3.64 11.22
CA ALA A 34 -9.00 4.61 11.95
C ALA A 34 -10.51 4.42 11.79
N VAL A 35 -11.32 4.68 12.82
CA VAL A 35 -12.76 4.88 12.60
C VAL A 35 -12.89 6.12 11.72
N ALA A 36 -12.97 5.92 10.39
CA ALA A 36 -13.00 7.00 9.43
C ALA A 36 -14.07 8.02 9.85
N ALA A 37 -13.65 9.26 10.09
CA ALA A 37 -14.56 10.33 10.39
C ALA A 37 -15.64 10.43 9.30
N PRO A 38 -16.85 10.93 9.61
CA PRO A 38 -17.91 11.05 8.62
C PRO A 38 -17.43 11.86 7.39
N ARG A 39 -17.26 11.17 6.26
CA ARG A 39 -16.84 11.74 4.98
C ARG A 39 -18.05 11.87 4.05
N ASP A 40 -18.05 12.90 3.21
CA ASP A 40 -19.05 13.04 2.15
C ASP A 40 -18.97 11.83 1.18
N PRO A 41 -20.06 11.06 1.00
CA PRO A 41 -20.07 9.87 0.12
C PRO A 41 -19.81 10.22 -1.35
N CYS A 42 -19.96 11.49 -1.74
CA CYS A 42 -19.68 11.97 -3.09
C CYS A 42 -18.31 12.65 -3.23
N ALA A 43 -17.54 12.80 -2.14
CA ALA A 43 -16.24 13.47 -2.19
C ALA A 43 -15.17 12.60 -2.86
N LEU A 44 -14.66 13.08 -3.99
CA LEU A 44 -13.53 12.46 -4.69
C LEU A 44 -12.21 12.81 -3.99
N ARG A 45 -11.24 11.89 -4.02
CA ARG A 45 -9.85 12.18 -3.62
C ARG A 45 -9.19 13.10 -4.66
N PRO A 46 -8.29 14.00 -4.26
CA PRO A 46 -7.53 14.82 -5.21
C PRO A 46 -6.76 13.90 -6.17
N LEU A 47 -6.89 14.18 -7.47
CA LEU A 47 -6.25 13.39 -8.52
C LEU A 47 -4.93 14.03 -8.94
N PHE A 48 -3.85 13.24 -8.96
CA PHE A 48 -2.61 13.60 -9.65
C PHE A 48 -2.48 12.78 -10.94
N ALA A 49 -2.59 13.45 -12.10
CA ALA A 49 -2.53 12.81 -13.41
C ALA A 49 -1.37 13.35 -14.25
N ARG A 50 -0.47 12.46 -14.68
CA ARG A 50 0.67 12.79 -15.56
C ARG A 50 0.83 11.72 -16.64
N ALA A 51 0.92 12.13 -17.89
CA ALA A 51 1.19 11.26 -19.04
C ALA A 51 2.66 11.36 -19.49
N GLY A 52 3.15 10.33 -20.19
CA GLY A 52 4.49 10.32 -20.78
C GLY A 52 5.64 10.24 -19.77
N LEU A 53 5.43 9.62 -18.61
CA LEU A 53 6.46 9.49 -17.58
C LEU A 53 7.62 8.58 -18.02
N LEU A 54 7.30 7.48 -18.69
CA LEU A 54 8.26 6.43 -19.02
C LEU A 54 8.87 6.69 -20.40
N SER A 55 10.18 6.89 -20.45
CA SER A 55 10.90 7.13 -21.71
C SER A 55 11.07 5.87 -22.57
N GLN A 56 10.86 4.68 -21.98
CA GLN A 56 11.01 3.37 -22.64
C GLN A 56 9.67 2.67 -22.89
N ALA A 57 8.55 3.34 -22.59
CA ALA A 57 7.23 2.83 -22.96
C ALA A 57 7.00 3.17 -24.44
N GLN A 58 6.97 2.14 -25.30
CA GLN A 58 6.58 2.24 -26.70
C GLN A 58 5.23 1.54 -26.90
#